data_AF-A0A9D7D5N2-F1
#
_entry.id   AF-A0A9D7D5N2-F1
#
_cell.length_a   1.000
_cell.length_b   1.000
_cell.length_c   1.000
_cell.angle_alpha   90.00
_cell.angle_beta   90.00
_cell.angle_gamma   90.00
#
_symmetry.space_group_name_H-M   'P 1'
#
loop_
_entity.id
_entity.type
_entity.pdbx_description
1 polymer ?
#
loop_
_entity_poly.entity_id
_entity_poly.type
_entity_poly.pdbx_seq_one_letter_code
_entity_poly.pdbx_strand_id
1 'polypeptide(L)'
;MAERASLRAIAEQLFGEADEETALDLLSELANISMGSTKNGFSGINQIFTGGLPKRATQADETVLLKPYSTHQRLLFKVGTSSLMVLVGARTQGNIKLSAAMLREGMVVAEDVHTAAGALLIRAGTRLTESLCERLARQLPRTQVIELSAPDAASAAVAAA
;
A
#
# COMPACT_ATOMS: atom_id res chain seq x y z
N MET A 1 5.14 13.65 -4.91
CA MET A 1 6.46 14.32 -4.97
C MET A 1 6.24 15.81 -4.79
N ALA A 2 6.99 16.43 -3.89
CA ALA A 2 7.00 17.87 -3.71
C ALA A 2 8.46 18.34 -3.80
N GLU A 3 8.69 19.48 -4.44
CA GLU A 3 10.00 20.13 -4.33
C GLU A 3 10.27 20.46 -2.86
N ARG A 4 11.51 20.33 -2.37
CA ARG A 4 11.83 20.54 -0.95
C ARG A 4 11.35 21.91 -0.45
N ALA A 5 11.51 22.94 -1.26
CA ALA A 5 11.03 24.29 -0.96
C ALA A 5 9.49 24.35 -0.81
N SER A 6 8.76 23.68 -1.71
CA SER A 6 7.30 23.57 -1.61
C SER A 6 6.87 22.80 -0.37
N LEU A 7 7.55 21.70 -0.05
CA LEU A 7 7.21 20.88 1.10
C LEU A 7 7.39 21.64 2.41
N ARG A 8 8.52 22.33 2.56
CA ARG A 8 8.79 23.18 3.72
C ARG A 8 7.76 24.29 3.85
N ALA A 9 7.45 24.99 2.75
CA ALA A 9 6.43 26.05 2.78
C ALA A 9 5.04 25.53 3.19
N ILE A 10 4.65 24.32 2.74
CA ILE A 10 3.39 23.69 3.17
C ILE A 10 3.44 23.35 4.66
N ALA A 11 4.55 22.78 5.15
CA ALA A 11 4.72 22.46 6.56
C ALA A 11 4.69 23.73 7.43
N GLU A 12 5.36 24.79 6.99
CA GLU A 12 5.37 26.07 7.70
C GLU A 12 3.99 26.71 7.76
N GLN A 13 3.21 26.61 6.69
CA GLN A 13 1.83 27.11 6.66
C GLN A 13 0.90 26.35 7.63
N LEU A 14 1.14 25.06 7.87
CA LEU A 14 0.30 24.23 8.74
C LEU A 14 0.73 24.28 10.21
N PHE A 15 2.03 24.37 10.49
CA PHE A 15 2.60 24.20 11.83
C PHE A 15 3.40 25.40 12.35
N GLY A 16 3.66 26.42 11.53
CA GLY A 16 4.49 27.58 11.90
C GLY A 16 5.94 27.40 11.46
N GLU A 17 6.90 27.41 12.38
CA GLU A 17 8.29 27.08 12.04
C GLU A 17 8.44 25.57 11.91
N ALA A 18 8.85 25.08 10.72
CA ALA A 18 9.00 23.65 10.45
C ALA A 18 10.40 23.33 9.92
N ASP A 19 11.02 22.31 10.51
CA ASP A 19 12.27 21.73 9.99
C ASP A 19 11.99 20.66 8.91
N GLU A 20 13.07 20.12 8.33
CA GLU A 20 12.96 19.14 7.24
C GLU A 20 12.32 17.82 7.71
N GLU A 21 12.57 17.41 8.96
CA GLU A 21 11.99 16.18 9.54
C GLU A 21 10.47 16.32 9.69
N THR A 22 10.02 17.42 10.28
CA THR A 22 8.59 17.75 10.40
C THR A 22 7.91 17.77 9.04
N ALA A 23 8.57 18.34 8.03
CA ALA A 23 8.03 18.42 6.68
C ALA A 23 7.92 17.03 6.01
N LEU A 24 8.88 16.13 6.25
CA LEU A 24 8.83 14.74 5.76
C LEU A 24 7.80 13.89 6.50
N ASP A 25 7.59 14.12 7.78
CA ASP A 25 6.57 13.44 8.56
C ASP A 25 5.18 13.88 8.13
N LEU A 26 5.00 15.17 7.79
CA LEU A 26 3.79 15.66 7.13
C LEU A 26 3.50 14.92 5.82
N LEU A 27 4.50 14.62 4.98
CA LEU A 27 4.25 13.82 3.76
C LEU A 27 3.73 12.42 4.08
N SER A 28 4.29 11.80 5.11
CA SER A 28 3.91 10.45 5.54
C SER A 28 2.47 10.45 6.05
N GLU A 29 2.09 11.49 6.81
CA GLU A 29 0.74 11.65 7.33
C GLU A 29 -0.27 11.99 6.23
N LEU A 30 0.08 12.89 5.29
CA LEU A 30 -0.75 13.17 4.11
C LEU A 30 -0.97 11.92 3.26
N ALA A 31 0.05 11.06 3.10
CA ALA A 31 -0.09 9.79 2.39
C ALA A 31 -1.05 8.84 3.11
N ASN A 32 -0.95 8.72 4.44
CA ASN A 32 -1.87 7.91 5.25
C ASN A 32 -3.33 8.40 5.15
N ILE A 33 -3.56 9.71 5.34
CA ILE A 33 -4.88 10.33 5.23
C ILE A 33 -5.46 10.13 3.82
N SER A 34 -4.64 10.34 2.79
CA SER A 34 -5.05 10.15 1.39
C SER A 34 -5.44 8.70 1.10
N MET A 35 -4.68 7.73 1.61
CA MET A 35 -5.00 6.30 1.43
C MET A 35 -6.28 5.92 2.18
N GLY A 36 -6.47 6.43 3.40
CA GLY A 36 -7.70 6.24 4.17
C GLY A 36 -8.93 6.79 3.45
N SER A 37 -8.85 8.03 2.95
CA SER A 37 -9.93 8.64 2.16
C SER A 37 -10.20 7.88 0.87
N THR A 38 -9.16 7.45 0.16
CA THR A 38 -9.29 6.67 -1.07
C THR A 38 -10.01 5.35 -0.82
N LYS A 39 -9.59 4.59 0.20
CA LYS A 39 -10.24 3.32 0.60
C LYS A 39 -11.73 3.52 0.89
N ASN A 40 -12.08 4.60 1.59
CA ASN A 40 -13.46 4.92 1.92
C ASN A 40 -14.27 5.37 0.69
N GLY A 41 -13.66 6.09 -0.26
CA GLY A 41 -14.32 6.47 -1.51
C GLY A 41 -14.67 5.25 -2.39
N PHE A 42 -13.78 4.26 -2.44
CA PHE A 42 -13.96 3.07 -3.25
C PHE A 42 -14.83 1.98 -2.60
N SER A 43 -14.97 1.98 -1.28
CA SER A 43 -15.86 1.03 -0.59
C SER A 43 -17.32 1.20 -1.02
N GLY A 44 -17.73 2.41 -1.40
CA GLY A 44 -19.06 2.71 -1.95
C GLY A 44 -19.37 2.02 -3.29
N ILE A 45 -18.34 1.55 -4.02
CA ILE A 45 -18.51 0.82 -5.28
C ILE A 45 -18.06 -0.65 -5.18
N ASN A 46 -18.09 -1.22 -3.96
CA ASN A 46 -17.70 -2.60 -3.67
C ASN A 46 -16.24 -2.94 -4.07
N GLN A 47 -15.35 -1.95 -4.11
CA GLN A 47 -13.93 -2.17 -4.30
C GLN A 47 -13.20 -2.04 -2.95
N ILE A 48 -12.55 -3.14 -2.53
CA ILE A 48 -11.82 -3.20 -1.27
C ILE A 48 -10.34 -3.01 -1.56
N PHE A 49 -9.77 -1.92 -1.04
CA PHE A 49 -8.34 -1.66 -1.08
C PHE A 49 -7.70 -1.89 0.30
N THR A 50 -6.48 -2.42 0.30
CA THR A 50 -5.62 -2.49 1.48
C THR A 50 -4.48 -1.49 1.32
N GLY A 51 -4.22 -0.73 2.38
CA GLY A 51 -3.09 0.21 2.42
C GLY A 51 -1.78 -0.52 2.71
N GLY A 52 -0.74 -0.16 1.97
CA GLY A 52 0.64 -0.38 2.40
C GLY A 52 1.08 0.71 3.37
N LEU A 53 2.25 0.52 3.99
CA LEU A 53 2.90 1.60 4.72
C LEU A 53 3.48 2.61 3.72
N PRO A 54 3.37 3.93 3.99
CA PRO A 54 4.04 4.94 3.19
C PRO A 54 5.54 4.65 3.14
N LYS A 55 6.11 4.77 1.94
CA LYS A 55 7.56 4.66 1.73
C LYS A 55 8.07 5.98 1.19
N ARG A 56 9.19 6.43 1.73
CA ARG A 56 9.93 7.56 1.18
C ARG A 56 10.58 7.07 -0.11
N ALA A 57 10.22 7.67 -1.24
CA ALA A 57 10.95 7.48 -2.48
C ALA A 57 12.17 8.40 -2.45
N THR A 58 13.33 7.87 -2.83
CA THR A 58 14.47 8.67 -3.28
C THR A 58 14.05 9.46 -4.53
N GLN A 59 14.88 10.41 -4.98
CA GLN A 59 14.59 11.24 -6.15
C GLN A 59 14.64 10.40 -7.44
N ALA A 60 13.66 9.51 -7.59
CA ALA A 60 13.47 8.62 -8.73
C ALA A 60 12.71 9.37 -9.82
N ASP A 61 13.04 9.06 -11.06
CA ASP A 61 12.31 9.54 -12.23
C ASP A 61 10.84 9.07 -12.15
N GLU A 62 9.91 9.97 -12.48
CA GLU A 62 8.47 9.68 -12.59
C GLU A 62 8.23 8.44 -13.46
N THR A 63 8.96 8.28 -14.56
CA THR A 63 8.83 7.11 -15.44
C THR A 63 9.23 5.80 -14.75
N VAL A 64 10.24 5.83 -13.88
CA VAL A 64 10.65 4.64 -13.11
C VAL A 64 9.58 4.27 -12.08
N LEU A 65 9.02 5.27 -11.39
CA LEU A 65 7.95 5.05 -10.40
C LEU A 65 6.68 4.51 -11.05
N LEU A 66 6.35 4.96 -12.26
CA LEU A 66 5.11 4.59 -12.95
C LEU A 66 5.23 3.32 -13.80
N LYS A 67 6.44 2.86 -14.14
CA LYS A 67 6.68 1.66 -14.96
C LYS A 67 5.88 0.41 -14.55
N PRO A 68 5.67 0.10 -13.25
CA PRO A 68 4.93 -1.08 -12.85
C PRO A 68 3.41 -0.99 -13.05
N TYR A 69 2.88 0.17 -13.46
CA TYR A 69 1.44 0.44 -13.50
C TYR A 69 0.92 0.50 -14.95
N SER A 70 -0.15 -0.24 -15.23
CA SER A 70 -0.77 -0.27 -16.58
C SER A 70 -1.57 0.99 -16.89
N THR A 71 -2.04 1.68 -15.86
CA THR A 71 -2.79 2.94 -15.98
C THR A 71 -2.26 3.90 -14.94
N HIS A 72 -2.08 5.16 -15.29
CA HIS A 72 -1.61 6.16 -14.34
C HIS A 72 -2.20 7.53 -14.63
N GLN A 73 -2.26 8.36 -13.59
CA GLN A 73 -2.70 9.74 -13.65
C GLN A 73 -1.77 10.62 -12.84
N ARG A 74 -1.49 11.81 -13.38
CA ARG A 74 -0.72 12.85 -12.72
C ARG A 74 -1.62 14.02 -12.35
N LEU A 75 -1.58 14.41 -11.08
CA LEU A 75 -2.29 15.56 -10.54
C LEU A 75 -1.26 16.54 -9.98
N LEU A 76 -1.31 17.79 -10.43
CA LEU A 76 -0.43 18.85 -9.94
C LEU A 76 -1.28 19.91 -9.24
N PHE A 77 -1.10 20.03 -7.94
CA PHE A 77 -1.72 21.06 -7.12
C PHE A 77 -0.73 22.20 -6.94
N LYS A 78 -1.15 23.43 -7.22
CA LYS A 78 -0.35 24.64 -7.02
C LYS A 78 -1.09 25.59 -6.11
N VAL A 79 -0.40 26.10 -5.09
CA VAL A 79 -0.92 27.12 -4.17
C VAL A 79 0.19 28.15 -3.99
N GLY A 80 0.01 29.35 -4.57
CA GLY A 80 1.06 30.36 -4.61
C GLY A 80 2.33 29.84 -5.31
N THR A 81 3.46 29.89 -4.61
CA THR A 81 4.76 29.36 -5.06
C THR A 81 4.98 27.89 -4.74
N SER A 82 4.08 27.28 -3.95
CA SER A 82 4.18 25.88 -3.54
C SER A 82 3.46 24.96 -4.52
N SER A 83 4.04 23.78 -4.75
CA SER A 83 3.43 22.75 -5.57
C SER A 83 3.54 21.36 -4.96
N LEU A 84 2.49 20.55 -5.18
CA LEU A 84 2.41 19.15 -4.79
C LEU A 84 1.99 18.33 -6.01
N MET A 85 2.85 17.40 -6.42
CA MET A 85 2.53 16.44 -7.46
C MET A 85 2.09 15.11 -6.83
N VAL A 86 0.92 14.64 -7.23
CA VAL A 86 0.39 13.32 -6.86
C VAL A 86 0.40 12.46 -8.11
N LEU A 87 1.05 11.31 -8.01
CA LEU A 87 1.07 10.29 -9.04
C LEU A 87 0.20 9.13 -8.56
N VAL A 88 -0.80 8.76 -9.35
CA VAL A 88 -1.68 7.64 -9.07
C VAL A 88 -1.45 6.59 -10.13
N GLY A 89 -1.04 5.39 -9.71
CA GLY A 89 -0.87 4.24 -10.59
C GLY A 89 -1.89 3.15 -10.24
N ALA A 90 -2.49 2.56 -11.27
CA ALA A 90 -3.36 1.40 -11.16
C ALA A 90 -2.80 0.27 -12.03
N ARG A 91 -2.89 -0.95 -11.52
CA ARG A 91 -2.56 -2.16 -12.25
C ARG A 91 -3.40 -3.32 -11.76
N THR A 92 -3.63 -4.28 -12.62
CA THR A 92 -4.15 -5.57 -12.20
C THR A 92 -3.00 -6.42 -11.70
N GLN A 93 -3.13 -6.92 -10.48
CA GLN A 93 -2.20 -7.87 -9.91
C GLN A 93 -2.98 -9.16 -9.60
N GLY A 94 -2.62 -10.25 -10.28
CA GLY A 94 -3.27 -11.53 -10.08
C GLY A 94 -3.04 -12.06 -8.66
N ASN A 95 -3.97 -12.89 -8.18
CA ASN A 95 -3.76 -13.64 -6.95
C ASN A 95 -2.73 -14.75 -7.18
N ILE A 96 -1.96 -15.08 -6.15
CA ILE A 96 -1.12 -16.27 -6.10
C ILE A 96 -1.77 -17.31 -5.20
N LYS A 97 -1.68 -18.59 -5.58
CA LYS A 97 -2.13 -19.73 -4.78
C LYS A 97 -0.93 -20.34 -4.09
N LEU A 98 -0.90 -20.28 -2.76
CA LEU A 98 0.16 -20.88 -1.95
C LEU A 98 -0.42 -21.88 -0.96
N SER A 99 0.34 -22.93 -0.64
CA SER A 99 0.00 -23.80 0.49
C SER A 99 0.26 -23.08 1.82
N ALA A 100 -0.40 -23.53 2.89
CA ALA A 100 -0.25 -22.92 4.22
C ALA A 100 1.22 -22.88 4.72
N ALA A 101 2.07 -23.82 4.28
CA ALA A 101 3.50 -23.85 4.64
C ALA A 101 4.36 -22.79 3.91
N MET A 102 3.86 -22.25 2.80
CA MET A 102 4.54 -21.23 2.01
C MET A 102 4.14 -19.80 2.39
N LEU A 103 3.22 -19.64 3.34
CA LEU A 103 2.80 -18.33 3.84
C LEU A 103 3.97 -17.63 4.53
N ARG A 104 4.03 -16.31 4.39
CA ARG A 104 5.02 -15.44 5.01
C ARG A 104 4.31 -14.21 5.58
N GLU A 105 4.93 -13.62 6.60
CA GLU A 105 4.47 -12.37 7.17
C GLU A 105 4.35 -11.27 6.10
N GLY A 106 3.34 -10.43 6.25
CA GLY A 106 3.07 -9.31 5.36
C GLY A 106 2.23 -9.66 4.13
N MET A 107 2.07 -10.96 3.79
CA MET A 107 1.14 -11.39 2.74
C MET A 107 -0.30 -11.03 3.10
N VAL A 108 -1.14 -10.82 2.08
CA VAL A 108 -2.56 -10.45 2.28
C VAL A 108 -3.44 -11.52 1.66
N VAL A 109 -4.40 -12.01 2.43
CA VAL A 109 -5.37 -13.02 2.01
C VAL A 109 -6.34 -12.42 1.00
N ALA A 110 -6.51 -13.05 -0.16
CA ALA A 110 -7.39 -12.53 -1.21
C ALA A 110 -8.86 -12.98 -1.05
N GLU A 111 -9.09 -14.15 -0.46
CA GLU A 111 -10.43 -14.73 -0.26
C GLU A 111 -10.59 -15.26 1.17
N ASP A 112 -11.83 -15.31 1.68
CA ASP A 112 -12.10 -15.88 3.00
C ASP A 112 -11.55 -17.32 3.11
N VAL A 113 -10.78 -17.58 4.16
CA VAL A 113 -10.20 -18.89 4.42
C VAL A 113 -11.07 -19.62 5.42
N HIS A 114 -11.54 -20.80 5.03
CA HIS A 114 -12.40 -21.65 5.86
C HIS A 114 -11.69 -22.94 6.24
N THR A 115 -12.12 -23.54 7.35
CA THR A 115 -11.78 -24.93 7.70
C THR A 115 -12.47 -25.92 6.74
N ALA A 116 -12.06 -27.19 6.80
CA ALA A 116 -12.77 -28.26 6.09
C ALA A 116 -14.25 -28.41 6.52
N ALA A 117 -14.61 -27.94 7.73
CA ALA A 117 -15.99 -27.91 8.22
C ALA A 117 -16.75 -26.63 7.81
N GLY A 118 -16.16 -25.75 7.00
CA GLY A 118 -16.77 -24.50 6.53
C GLY A 118 -16.67 -23.33 7.51
N ALA A 119 -16.07 -23.51 8.68
CA ALA A 119 -15.90 -22.42 9.65
C ALA A 119 -14.87 -21.40 9.16
N LEU A 120 -15.19 -20.11 9.21
CA LEU A 120 -14.30 -19.02 8.82
C LEU A 120 -13.09 -18.95 9.77
N LEU A 121 -11.88 -19.06 9.22
CA LEU A 121 -10.62 -18.89 9.95
C LEU A 121 -10.09 -17.46 9.83
N ILE A 122 -10.09 -16.93 8.62
CA ILE A 122 -9.53 -15.61 8.29
C ILE A 122 -10.37 -14.97 7.19
N ARG A 123 -10.65 -13.68 7.31
CA ARG A 123 -11.32 -12.91 6.25
C ARG A 123 -10.36 -12.46 5.16
N ALA A 124 -10.88 -12.33 3.95
CA ALA A 124 -10.23 -11.62 2.85
C ALA A 124 -9.77 -10.22 3.29
N GLY A 125 -8.64 -9.77 2.75
CA GLY A 125 -7.98 -8.51 3.09
C GLY A 125 -7.16 -8.55 4.38
N THR A 126 -7.10 -9.69 5.10
CA THR A 126 -6.26 -9.81 6.30
C THR A 126 -4.79 -9.89 5.94
N ARG A 127 -3.98 -8.98 6.51
CA ARG A 127 -2.51 -9.07 6.47
C ARG A 127 -2.03 -10.13 7.47
N LEU A 128 -1.25 -11.10 6.99
CA LEU A 128 -0.72 -12.18 7.78
C LEU A 128 0.44 -11.68 8.67
N THR A 129 0.35 -11.96 9.96
CA THR A 129 1.50 -11.92 10.87
C THR A 129 2.20 -13.27 10.86
N GLU A 130 3.43 -13.33 11.36
CA GLU A 130 4.16 -14.60 11.53
C GLU A 130 3.35 -15.63 12.33
N SER A 131 2.81 -15.21 13.48
CA SER A 131 1.95 -16.04 14.33
C SER A 131 0.68 -16.55 13.63
N LEU A 132 0.09 -15.74 12.73
CA LEU A 132 -1.05 -16.17 11.92
C LEU A 132 -0.64 -17.25 10.92
N CYS A 133 0.52 -17.09 10.27
CA CYS A 133 1.05 -18.07 9.34
C CYS A 133 1.26 -19.43 10.02
N GLU A 134 1.89 -19.44 11.20
CA GLU A 134 2.10 -20.65 11.99
C GLU A 134 0.79 -21.32 12.43
N ARG A 135 -0.22 -20.52 12.78
CA ARG A 135 -1.54 -21.03 13.15
C ARG A 135 -2.21 -21.71 11.96
N LEU A 136 -2.19 -21.08 10.78
CA LEU A 136 -2.76 -21.64 9.56
C LEU A 136 -2.06 -22.92 9.13
N ALA A 137 -0.72 -22.97 9.21
CA ALA A 137 0.06 -24.15 8.87
C ALA A 137 -0.29 -25.37 9.76
N ARG A 138 -0.77 -25.14 10.99
CA ARG A 138 -1.23 -26.21 11.90
C ARG A 138 -2.69 -26.60 11.69
N GLN A 139 -3.55 -25.66 11.34
CA GLN A 139 -5.00 -25.87 11.26
C GLN A 139 -5.48 -26.36 9.89
N LEU A 140 -4.75 -26.04 8.82
CA LEU A 140 -5.14 -26.37 7.46
C LEU A 140 -4.44 -27.64 6.98
N PRO A 141 -5.13 -28.48 6.18
CA PRO A 141 -4.48 -29.57 5.47
C PRO A 141 -3.36 -29.06 4.57
N ARG A 142 -2.27 -29.82 4.44
CA ARG A 142 -1.14 -29.46 3.57
C ARG A 142 -1.53 -29.30 2.09
N THR A 143 -2.65 -29.91 1.69
CA THR A 143 -3.20 -29.84 0.33
C THR A 143 -4.06 -28.61 0.09
N GLN A 144 -4.50 -27.90 1.15
CA GLN A 144 -5.31 -26.72 1.00
C GLN A 144 -4.46 -25.56 0.47
N VAL A 145 -4.92 -24.96 -0.61
CA VAL A 145 -4.35 -23.76 -1.21
C VAL A 145 -5.09 -22.54 -0.70
N ILE A 146 -4.35 -21.47 -0.46
CA ILE A 146 -4.87 -20.17 -0.03
C ILE A 146 -4.55 -19.16 -1.14
N GLU A 147 -5.57 -18.42 -1.56
CA GLU A 147 -5.38 -17.29 -2.47
C GLU A 147 -4.86 -16.08 -1.70
N LEU A 148 -3.76 -15.52 -2.18
CA LEU A 148 -3.13 -14.33 -1.64
C LEU A 148 -3.01 -13.29 -2.73
N SER A 149 -3.12 -12.01 -2.36
CA SER A 149 -2.71 -10.94 -3.26
C SER A 149 -1.21 -11.09 -3.53
N ALA A 150 -0.81 -11.11 -4.81
CA ALA A 150 0.61 -11.27 -5.13
C ALA A 150 1.45 -10.16 -4.46
N PRO A 151 2.69 -10.45 -4.04
CA PRO A 151 3.57 -9.46 -3.46
C PRO A 151 3.83 -8.34 -4.47
N ASP A 152 3.72 -7.10 -4.03
CA ASP A 152 3.84 -5.92 -4.88
C ASP A 152 5.24 -5.86 -5.53
N ALA A 153 5.33 -6.15 -6.84
CA ALA A 153 6.58 -6.07 -7.59
C ALA A 153 7.14 -4.63 -7.68
N ALA A 154 6.29 -3.60 -7.50
CA ALA A 154 6.74 -2.20 -7.44
C ALA A 154 7.47 -1.90 -6.12
N SER A 155 7.09 -2.56 -5.02
CA SER A 155 7.80 -2.45 -3.75
C SER A 155 9.26 -2.92 -3.84
N ALA A 156 9.57 -3.89 -4.71
CA ALA A 156 10.93 -4.37 -4.93
C ALA A 156 11.76 -3.39 -5.80
N ALA A 157 11.14 -2.71 -6.76
CA ALA A 157 11.81 -1.75 -7.63
C ALA A 157 12.16 -0.44 -6.88
N VAL A 158 11.28 0.06 -6.00
CA VAL A 158 11.52 1.27 -5.20
C VAL A 158 12.57 1.04 -4.09
N ALA A 159 12.76 -0.19 -3.62
CA ALA A 159 13.81 -0.52 -2.66
C ALA A 159 15.20 -0.68 -3.31
N ALA A 160 15.26 -0.83 -4.64
CA ALA A 160 16.49 -1.04 -5.40
C ALA A 160 16.98 0.22 -6.14
N ALA A 161 16.26 1.35 -6.01
CA ALA A 161 16.55 2.64 -6.63
C ALA A 161 16.81 3.71 -5.55
#